data_AF-A0A370I4Y7-F1
#
_entry.id   AF-A0A370I4Y7-F1
#
_cell.length_a   1.000
_cell.length_b   1.000
_cell.length_c   1.000
_cell.angle_alpha   90.00
_cell.angle_beta   90.00
_cell.angle_gamma   90.00
#
_symmetry.space_group_name_H-M   'P 1'
#
loop_
_entity.id
_entity.type
_entity.pdbx_description
1 polymer ?
#
loop_
_entity_poly.entity_id
_entity_poly.type
_entity_poly.pdbx_seq_one_letter_code
_entity_poly.pdbx_strand_id
1 'polypeptide(L)'
;MAIGIVTVTGFPAALTYHIPGFVKIDEMRQIGDNGLCEFVIVYDDTKLDEVSEVLLSGDYYPMRPNALDIRLGTVHLANGSRFYVYWYARPVPQPDSDGISVMVVADTMDRLDFYVPGFLRVDHFRQLADERLELHIVYDPKRTNEIHHLKFRSDYNPDPTPSPMTVGIGNRKGGESFYVRYEDTIVTTAKAG
;
A
#
# COMPACT_ATOMS: atom_id res chain seq x y z
N MET A 1 -10.80 6.55 -19.44
CA MET A 1 -9.73 5.55 -19.52
C MET A 1 -8.43 6.30 -19.31
N ALA A 2 -8.21 6.75 -18.08
CA ALA A 2 -6.91 7.18 -17.65
C ALA A 2 -6.30 5.99 -16.89
N ILE A 3 -5.20 5.49 -17.41
CA ILE A 3 -4.38 4.53 -16.68
C ILE A 3 -3.55 5.35 -15.71
N GLY A 4 -3.77 5.16 -14.41
CA GLY A 4 -3.00 5.83 -13.38
C GLY A 4 -1.78 5.00 -12.96
N ILE A 5 -0.76 5.69 -12.46
CA ILE A 5 0.50 5.08 -12.00
C ILE A 5 0.76 5.51 -10.56
N VAL A 6 0.97 4.53 -9.67
CA VAL A 6 1.34 4.76 -8.27
C VAL A 6 2.70 4.14 -7.99
N THR A 7 3.50 4.80 -7.14
CA THR A 7 4.76 4.25 -6.65
C THR A 7 4.62 3.89 -5.18
N VAL A 8 4.77 2.60 -4.85
CA VAL A 8 4.77 2.11 -3.46
C VAL A 8 6.18 1.71 -3.08
N THR A 9 6.66 2.12 -1.90
CA THR A 9 7.94 1.66 -1.34
C THR A 9 7.70 0.62 -0.26
N GLY A 10 8.45 -0.48 -0.27
CA GLY A 10 8.36 -1.50 0.78
C GLY A 10 9.46 -2.55 0.71
N PHE A 11 9.63 -3.30 1.79
CA PHE A 11 10.48 -4.49 1.81
C PHE A 11 9.67 -5.69 1.31
N PRO A 12 10.05 -6.41 0.23
CA PRO A 12 9.14 -7.31 -0.48
C PRO A 12 8.82 -8.64 0.24
N ALA A 13 9.00 -8.74 1.55
CA ALA A 13 8.70 -9.94 2.32
C ALA A 13 7.23 -9.93 2.77
N ALA A 14 6.37 -10.56 1.96
CA ALA A 14 4.96 -10.84 2.29
C ALA A 14 4.12 -9.58 2.57
N LEU A 15 4.15 -8.62 1.63
CA LEU A 15 3.29 -7.44 1.68
C LEU A 15 1.95 -7.74 1.00
N THR A 16 0.86 -7.36 1.64
CA THR A 16 -0.49 -7.49 1.06
C THR A 16 -1.10 -6.10 0.91
N TYR A 17 -1.40 -5.72 -0.34
CA TYR A 17 -2.09 -4.49 -0.67
C TYR A 17 -3.51 -4.80 -1.16
N HIS A 18 -4.45 -3.90 -0.89
CA HIS A 18 -5.77 -3.92 -1.49
C HIS A 18 -5.85 -2.70 -2.40
N ILE A 19 -5.98 -2.91 -3.71
CA ILE A 19 -5.81 -1.84 -4.71
C ILE A 19 -7.05 -1.79 -5.61
N PRO A 20 -7.86 -0.71 -5.53
CA PRO A 20 -8.96 -0.46 -6.46
C PRO A 20 -8.49 -0.27 -7.90
N GLY A 21 -9.18 -0.87 -8.86
CA GLY A 21 -8.87 -0.78 -10.29
C GLY A 21 -7.52 -1.39 -10.67
N PHE A 22 -6.91 -2.20 -9.82
CA PHE A 22 -5.59 -2.76 -10.08
C PHE A 22 -5.53 -3.54 -11.41
N VAL A 23 -4.50 -3.26 -12.21
CA VAL A 23 -4.24 -3.95 -13.48
C VAL A 23 -3.00 -4.82 -13.38
N LYS A 24 -1.87 -4.24 -12.96
CA LYS A 24 -0.57 -4.91 -12.84
C LYS A 24 0.41 -4.09 -12.02
N ILE A 25 1.53 -4.75 -11.66
CA ILE A 25 2.77 -4.06 -11.33
C ILE A 25 3.64 -4.07 -12.60
N ASP A 26 3.98 -2.87 -13.09
CA ASP A 26 4.69 -2.69 -14.36
C ASP A 26 6.21 -2.73 -14.17
N GLU A 27 6.71 -2.16 -13.08
CA GLU A 27 8.13 -2.06 -12.80
C GLU A 27 8.42 -2.25 -11.30
N MET A 28 9.60 -2.81 -11.02
CA MET A 28 10.21 -2.82 -9.69
C MET A 28 11.60 -2.21 -9.77
N ARG A 29 11.90 -1.28 -8.86
CA ARG A 29 13.21 -0.66 -8.71
C ARG A 29 13.72 -0.82 -7.29
N GLN A 30 14.89 -1.41 -7.12
CA GLN A 30 15.55 -1.43 -5.81
C GLN A 30 16.04 -0.02 -5.45
N ILE A 31 15.79 0.41 -4.20
CA ILE A 31 16.33 1.64 -3.62
C ILE A 31 17.32 1.29 -2.52
N GLY A 32 18.57 1.69 -2.69
CA GLY A 32 19.62 1.39 -1.72
C GLY A 32 20.01 -0.09 -1.69
N ASP A 33 20.66 -0.52 -0.61
CA ASP A 33 21.25 -1.87 -0.44
C ASP A 33 20.63 -2.69 0.70
N ASN A 34 19.61 -2.15 1.37
CA ASN A 34 18.88 -2.80 2.46
C ASN A 34 17.68 -3.62 1.98
N GLY A 35 17.49 -3.74 0.67
CA GLY A 35 16.42 -4.52 0.05
C GLY A 35 15.08 -3.81 -0.09
N LEU A 36 15.01 -2.50 0.17
CA LEU A 36 13.84 -1.69 -0.15
C LEU A 36 13.62 -1.60 -1.66
N CYS A 37 12.36 -1.66 -2.07
CA CYS A 37 11.96 -1.56 -3.47
C CYS A 37 10.84 -0.54 -3.64
N GLU A 38 10.88 0.15 -4.77
CA GLU A 38 9.76 0.87 -5.36
C GLU A 38 9.04 -0.02 -6.37
N PHE A 39 7.71 0.03 -6.35
CA PHE A 39 6.84 -0.69 -7.26
C PHE A 39 5.97 0.29 -8.02
N VAL A 40 6.01 0.22 -9.35
CA VAL A 40 5.17 1.01 -10.24
C VAL A 40 3.89 0.24 -10.51
N ILE A 41 2.81 0.66 -9.88
CA ILE A 41 1.49 0.01 -9.94
C ILE A 41 0.61 0.74 -10.94
N VAL A 42 -0.01 -0.04 -11.82
CA VAL A 42 -0.91 0.43 -12.86
C VAL A 42 -2.35 0.12 -12.47
N TYR A 43 -3.23 1.13 -12.53
CA TYR A 43 -4.65 0.98 -12.24
C TYR A 43 -5.55 1.60 -13.32
N ASP A 44 -6.75 1.05 -13.48
CA ASP A 44 -7.82 1.48 -14.38
C ASP A 44 -8.84 2.33 -13.60
N ASP A 45 -8.89 3.62 -13.91
CA ASP A 45 -9.80 4.59 -13.29
C ASP A 45 -11.29 4.31 -13.56
N THR A 46 -11.60 3.42 -14.50
CA THR A 46 -12.97 2.98 -14.79
C THR A 46 -13.42 1.78 -13.96
N LYS A 47 -12.51 1.16 -13.20
CA LYS A 47 -12.74 -0.05 -12.39
C LYS A 47 -12.44 0.16 -10.92
N LEU A 48 -12.61 1.38 -10.42
CA LEU A 48 -12.28 1.73 -9.05
C LEU A 48 -13.23 1.12 -8.02
N ASP A 49 -14.33 0.54 -8.46
CA ASP A 49 -15.14 -0.37 -7.66
C ASP A 49 -14.46 -1.74 -7.49
N GLU A 50 -13.82 -2.29 -8.53
CA GLU A 50 -13.13 -3.59 -8.44
C GLU A 50 -11.85 -3.53 -7.59
N VAL A 51 -11.85 -4.11 -6.39
CA VAL A 51 -10.66 -4.18 -5.53
C VAL A 51 -9.92 -5.50 -5.74
N SER A 52 -8.61 -5.43 -5.96
CA SER A 52 -7.74 -6.60 -5.96
C SER A 52 -6.91 -6.66 -4.69
N GLU A 53 -6.79 -7.84 -4.09
CA GLU A 53 -5.73 -8.15 -3.14
C GLU A 53 -4.48 -8.49 -3.96
N VAL A 54 -3.41 -7.72 -3.76
CA VAL A 54 -2.12 -7.87 -4.41
C VAL A 54 -1.10 -8.31 -3.36
N LEU A 55 -0.55 -9.51 -3.53
CA LEU A 55 0.52 -10.00 -2.66
C LEU A 55 1.86 -9.77 -3.35
N LEU A 56 2.80 -9.14 -2.63
CA LEU A 56 4.23 -9.17 -2.93
C LEU A 56 4.92 -10.22 -2.07
N SER A 57 5.70 -11.08 -2.70
CA SER A 57 6.49 -12.09 -2.02
C SER A 57 7.96 -12.03 -2.44
N GLY A 58 8.83 -12.37 -1.50
CA GLY A 58 10.27 -12.43 -1.68
C GLY A 58 10.77 -13.81 -1.25
N ASP A 59 11.56 -14.46 -2.10
CA ASP A 59 12.16 -15.76 -1.78
C ASP A 59 13.65 -15.77 -2.13
N TYR A 60 14.49 -16.32 -1.26
CA TYR A 60 15.93 -16.46 -1.49
C TYR A 60 16.25 -17.42 -2.63
N TYR A 61 15.36 -18.36 -2.89
CA TYR A 61 15.45 -19.27 -4.02
C TYR A 61 14.40 -18.89 -5.06
N PRO A 62 14.71 -18.98 -6.36
CA PRO A 62 13.72 -18.70 -7.37
C PRO A 62 12.59 -19.73 -7.22
N MET A 63 11.39 -19.26 -6.91
CA MET A 63 10.22 -20.12 -6.79
C MET A 63 10.04 -20.89 -8.10
N ARG A 64 9.65 -22.17 -8.00
CA ARG A 64 9.16 -22.89 -9.18
C ARG A 64 7.95 -22.11 -9.69
N PRO A 65 7.84 -21.85 -11.01
CA PRO A 65 6.71 -21.10 -11.54
C PRO A 65 5.43 -21.86 -11.22
N ASN A 66 4.69 -21.40 -10.21
CA ASN A 66 3.26 -21.65 -10.16
C ASN A 66 2.61 -20.70 -11.17
N ALA A 67 1.38 -20.99 -11.61
CA ALA A 67 0.75 -20.24 -12.69
C ALA A 67 0.28 -18.82 -12.28
N LEU A 68 0.41 -18.43 -11.01
CA LEU A 68 -0.19 -17.21 -10.46
C LEU A 68 0.85 -16.15 -10.07
N ASP A 69 2.07 -16.56 -9.71
CA ASP A 69 3.14 -15.64 -9.31
C ASP A 69 3.92 -15.11 -10.52
N ILE A 70 3.85 -13.79 -10.73
CA ILE A 70 4.58 -13.06 -11.76
C ILE A 70 5.86 -12.52 -11.16
N ARG A 71 7.01 -12.93 -11.72
CA ARG A 71 8.32 -12.45 -11.26
C ARG A 71 8.55 -11.00 -11.68
N LEU A 72 8.90 -10.15 -10.72
CA LEU A 72 9.29 -8.74 -10.94
C LEU A 72 10.79 -8.57 -11.15
N GLY A 73 11.59 -9.29 -10.37
CA GLY A 73 13.04 -9.12 -10.46
C GLY A 73 13.81 -9.78 -9.33
N THR A 74 14.99 -9.25 -9.06
CA THR A 74 15.92 -9.73 -8.03
C THR A 74 16.45 -8.53 -7.26
N VAL A 75 16.48 -8.66 -5.94
CA VAL A 75 16.97 -7.66 -4.99
C VAL A 75 18.29 -8.15 -4.40
N HIS A 76 19.24 -7.23 -4.25
CA HIS A 76 20.57 -7.50 -3.71
C HIS A 76 20.76 -6.81 -2.36
N LEU A 77 21.17 -7.58 -1.35
CA LEU A 77 21.40 -7.06 -0.01
C LEU A 77 22.89 -6.72 0.20
N ALA A 78 23.16 -5.76 1.09
CA ALA A 78 24.52 -5.36 1.47
C ALA A 78 25.41 -6.52 1.95
N ASN A 79 24.81 -7.58 2.52
CA ASN A 79 25.51 -8.78 2.96
C ASN A 79 25.85 -9.77 1.82
N GLY A 80 25.63 -9.39 0.56
CA GLY A 80 25.88 -10.22 -0.63
C GLY A 80 24.76 -11.23 -0.94
N SER A 81 23.73 -11.31 -0.11
CA SER A 81 22.55 -12.15 -0.37
C SER A 81 21.68 -11.54 -1.47
N ARG A 82 20.82 -12.36 -2.06
CA ARG A 82 19.79 -11.91 -3.00
C ARG A 82 18.50 -12.67 -2.77
N PHE A 83 17.39 -12.03 -3.12
CA PHE A 83 16.08 -12.69 -3.18
C PHE A 83 15.33 -12.26 -4.43
N TYR A 84 14.42 -13.10 -4.87
CA TYR A 84 13.60 -12.94 -6.05
C TYR A 84 12.24 -12.42 -5.62
N VAL A 85 11.74 -11.40 -6.30
CA VAL A 85 10.48 -10.74 -5.96
C VAL A 85 9.42 -11.14 -6.97
N TYR A 86 8.26 -11.49 -6.46
CA TYR A 86 7.09 -11.91 -7.22
C TYR A 86 5.86 -11.14 -6.76
N TRP A 87 4.86 -11.09 -7.63
CA TRP A 87 3.52 -10.64 -7.26
C TRP A 87 2.45 -11.56 -7.81
N TYR A 88 1.34 -11.66 -7.10
CA TYR A 88 0.08 -12.15 -7.65
C TYR A 88 -1.04 -11.24 -7.20
N ALA A 89 -2.15 -11.24 -7.94
CA ALA A 89 -3.37 -10.57 -7.51
C ALA A 89 -4.58 -11.49 -7.61
N ARG A 90 -5.55 -11.27 -6.73
CA ARG A 90 -6.87 -11.90 -6.79
C ARG A 90 -7.95 -10.87 -6.48
N PRO A 91 -9.14 -10.99 -7.09
CA PRO A 91 -10.25 -10.11 -6.73
C PRO A 91 -10.63 -10.32 -5.28
N VAL A 92 -10.89 -9.22 -4.57
CA VAL A 92 -11.48 -9.24 -3.23
C VAL A 92 -12.99 -9.27 -3.43
N PRO A 93 -13.71 -10.24 -2.84
CA PRO A 93 -15.16 -10.22 -2.87
C PRO A 93 -15.66 -8.88 -2.32
N GLN A 94 -16.31 -8.07 -3.15
CA GLN A 94 -16.96 -6.86 -2.66
C GLN A 94 -18.06 -7.26 -1.68
N PRO A 95 -18.18 -6.60 -0.52
CA PRO A 95 -19.41 -6.72 0.26
C PRO A 95 -20.58 -6.16 -0.55
N ASP A 96 -21.73 -6.85 -0.53
CA ASP A 96 -22.95 -6.57 -1.30
C ASP A 96 -23.63 -5.20 -1.00
N SER A 97 -22.97 -4.22 -0.39
CA SER A 97 -23.63 -3.05 0.20
C SER A 97 -23.46 -1.73 -0.55
N ASP A 98 -24.59 -1.05 -0.74
CA ASP A 98 -24.84 0.25 -1.39
C ASP A 98 -24.10 1.50 -0.84
N GLY A 99 -23.13 1.34 0.05
CA GLY A 99 -22.41 2.47 0.64
C GLY A 99 -21.14 2.05 1.36
N ILE A 100 -20.13 2.91 1.26
CA ILE A 100 -18.91 2.97 2.06
C ILE A 100 -18.13 1.63 2.16
N SER A 101 -16.99 1.57 1.50
CA SER A 101 -16.09 0.41 1.52
C SER A 101 -14.88 0.64 2.44
N VAL A 102 -14.30 -0.45 2.94
CA VAL A 102 -13.10 -0.44 3.79
C VAL A 102 -11.96 -1.12 3.05
N MET A 103 -10.88 -0.38 2.82
CA MET A 103 -9.61 -0.88 2.31
C MET A 103 -8.69 -1.20 3.49
N VAL A 104 -8.10 -2.40 3.50
CA VAL A 104 -7.20 -2.87 4.55
C VAL A 104 -5.77 -2.90 4.02
N VAL A 105 -4.86 -2.12 4.61
CA VAL A 105 -3.44 -2.14 4.21
C VAL A 105 -2.62 -2.70 5.36
N ALA A 106 -1.90 -3.81 5.13
CA ALA A 106 -1.07 -4.47 6.14
C ALA A 106 0.42 -4.38 5.77
N ASP A 107 1.21 -3.64 6.55
CA ASP A 107 2.65 -3.47 6.29
C ASP A 107 3.45 -3.25 7.58
N THR A 108 4.77 -3.52 7.54
CA THR A 108 5.76 -2.96 8.47
C THR A 108 5.91 -1.47 8.15
N MET A 109 5.27 -0.58 8.92
CA MET A 109 5.25 0.84 8.57
C MET A 109 6.59 1.52 8.84
N ASP A 110 7.42 1.63 7.82
CA ASP A 110 8.38 2.73 7.71
C ASP A 110 7.74 3.88 6.90
N ARG A 111 7.16 3.58 5.73
CA ARG A 111 6.43 4.54 4.90
C ARG A 111 5.46 3.83 3.95
N LEU A 112 4.22 4.28 3.90
CA LEU A 112 3.24 3.86 2.88
C LEU A 112 2.82 5.07 2.06
N ASP A 113 2.60 4.87 0.77
CA ASP A 113 2.31 5.94 -0.18
C ASP A 113 1.37 5.37 -1.26
N PHE A 114 0.09 5.79 -1.25
CA PHE A 114 -0.90 5.26 -2.18
C PHE A 114 -2.06 6.23 -2.43
N TYR A 115 -2.84 5.94 -3.48
CA TYR A 115 -3.92 6.79 -3.97
C TYR A 115 -5.27 6.12 -3.68
N VAL A 116 -6.21 6.86 -3.11
CA VAL A 116 -7.53 6.36 -2.71
C VAL A 116 -8.63 7.23 -3.32
N PRO A 117 -9.32 6.74 -4.36
CA PRO A 117 -10.51 7.39 -4.89
C PRO A 117 -11.66 7.38 -3.87
N GLY A 118 -12.34 8.51 -3.74
CA GLY A 118 -13.47 8.65 -2.84
C GLY A 118 -13.11 8.50 -1.37
N PHE A 119 -11.85 8.73 -1.00
CA PHE A 119 -11.40 8.70 0.38
C PHE A 119 -12.29 9.58 1.26
N LEU A 120 -12.73 9.02 2.40
CA LEU A 120 -13.53 9.74 3.39
C LEU A 120 -12.74 9.98 4.66
N ARG A 121 -12.07 8.94 5.16
CA ARG A 121 -11.24 9.00 6.38
C ARG A 121 -10.38 7.75 6.54
N VAL A 122 -9.36 7.87 7.37
CA VAL A 122 -8.77 6.71 8.07
C VAL A 122 -9.63 6.44 9.29
N ASP A 123 -10.16 5.22 9.44
CA ASP A 123 -11.09 4.88 10.52
C ASP A 123 -10.33 4.52 11.80
N HIS A 124 -9.46 3.51 11.70
CA HIS A 124 -8.57 3.10 12.77
C HIS A 124 -7.35 2.35 12.22
N PHE A 125 -6.37 2.11 13.08
CA PHE A 125 -5.31 1.16 12.81
C PHE A 125 -5.34 0.04 13.84
N ARG A 126 -4.91 -1.15 13.44
CA ARG A 126 -4.73 -2.32 14.30
C ARG A 126 -3.29 -2.79 14.18
N GLN A 127 -2.60 -2.88 15.31
CA GLN A 127 -1.29 -3.52 15.33
C GLN A 127 -1.45 -5.05 15.31
N LEU A 128 -0.80 -5.70 14.36
CA LEU A 128 -0.75 -7.14 14.22
C LEU A 128 0.44 -7.73 15.00
N ALA A 129 0.48 -9.06 15.10
CA ALA A 129 1.68 -9.75 15.53
C ALA A 129 2.86 -9.39 14.59
N ASP A 130 4.03 -9.16 15.18
CA ASP A 130 5.29 -8.83 14.50
C ASP A 130 5.38 -7.42 13.90
N GLU A 131 4.90 -6.41 14.64
CA GLU A 131 5.07 -4.97 14.33
C GLU A 131 4.42 -4.49 13.02
N ARG A 132 3.77 -5.41 12.29
CA ARG A 132 2.92 -5.08 11.15
C ARG A 132 1.69 -4.31 11.63
N LEU A 133 1.24 -3.41 10.79
CA LEU A 133 0.13 -2.50 11.08
C LEU A 133 -0.89 -2.66 9.98
N GLU A 134 -2.13 -2.79 10.41
CA GLU A 134 -3.29 -2.89 9.56
C GLU A 134 -4.04 -1.56 9.61
N LEU A 135 -4.09 -0.83 8.50
CA LEU A 135 -4.80 0.43 8.35
C LEU A 135 -6.18 0.17 7.73
N HIS A 136 -7.22 0.70 8.35
CA HIS A 136 -8.60 0.63 7.85
C HIS A 136 -8.99 1.97 7.25
N ILE A 137 -9.13 2.00 5.93
CA ILE A 137 -9.40 3.22 5.18
C ILE A 137 -10.80 3.16 4.60
N VAL A 138 -11.58 4.18 4.90
CA VAL A 138 -12.98 4.28 4.51
C VAL A 138 -13.08 5.14 3.28
N TYR A 139 -13.71 4.62 2.23
CA TYR A 139 -13.89 5.31 0.97
C TYR A 139 -15.29 5.08 0.38
N ASP A 140 -15.74 6.03 -0.44
CA ASP A 140 -16.97 5.95 -1.23
C ASP A 140 -16.63 5.59 -2.68
N PRO A 141 -16.88 4.36 -3.13
CA PRO A 141 -16.54 3.92 -4.48
C PRO A 141 -17.30 4.68 -5.58
N LYS A 142 -18.37 5.43 -5.22
CA LYS A 142 -19.12 6.26 -6.17
C LYS A 142 -18.47 7.64 -6.39
N ARG A 143 -17.53 8.07 -5.53
CA ARG A 143 -16.79 9.35 -5.63
C ARG A 143 -15.49 9.18 -6.41
N THR A 144 -15.60 8.83 -7.68
CA THR A 144 -14.44 8.57 -8.55
C THR A 144 -13.72 9.83 -9.05
N ASN A 145 -14.30 11.02 -8.83
CA ASN A 145 -13.75 12.30 -9.26
C ASN A 145 -12.80 12.95 -8.25
N GLU A 146 -12.64 12.38 -7.06
CA GLU A 146 -11.76 12.86 -5.99
C GLU A 146 -10.79 11.75 -5.61
N ILE A 147 -9.55 11.88 -6.03
CA ILE A 147 -8.46 10.96 -5.71
C ILE A 147 -7.58 11.64 -4.68
N HIS A 148 -7.45 10.99 -3.54
CA HIS A 148 -6.57 11.41 -2.46
C HIS A 148 -5.25 10.67 -2.54
N HIS A 149 -4.16 11.39 -2.34
CA HIS A 149 -2.83 10.85 -2.18
C HIS A 149 -2.53 10.78 -0.69
N LEU A 150 -2.52 9.56 -0.16
CA LEU A 150 -2.26 9.32 1.25
C LEU A 150 -0.82 8.87 1.45
N LYS A 151 -0.10 9.60 2.29
CA LYS A 151 1.27 9.24 2.71
C LYS A 151 1.26 8.93 4.18
N PHE A 152 1.43 7.67 4.54
CA PHE A 152 1.59 7.27 5.92
C PHE A 152 3.06 7.13 6.29
N ARG A 153 3.37 7.47 7.55
CA ARG A 153 4.66 7.23 8.17
C ARG A 153 4.49 6.81 9.61
N SER A 154 5.45 6.04 10.11
CA SER A 154 5.65 5.90 11.54
C SER A 154 6.81 6.80 11.97
N ASP A 155 6.69 7.44 13.13
CA ASP A 155 7.80 8.17 13.74
C ASP A 155 7.76 8.08 15.27
N TYR A 156 8.85 8.44 15.93
CA TYR A 156 8.99 8.40 17.39
C TYR A 156 8.70 9.75 18.06
N ASN A 157 8.43 10.78 17.26
CA ASN A 157 8.27 12.12 17.79
C ASN A 157 6.82 12.32 18.25
N PRO A 158 6.54 12.52 19.55
CA PRO A 158 5.18 12.71 20.04
C PRO A 158 4.53 14.01 19.55
N ASP A 159 5.31 15.04 19.21
CA ASP A 159 4.81 16.35 18.81
C ASP A 159 4.57 16.41 17.30
N PRO A 160 3.31 16.43 16.82
CA PRO A 160 3.05 16.67 15.43
C PRO A 160 3.35 18.14 15.12
N THR A 161 4.32 18.40 14.25
CA THR A 161 4.25 19.59 13.39
C THR A 161 2.88 19.62 12.70
N PRO A 162 2.33 20.80 12.35
CA PRO A 162 0.90 20.99 12.03
C PRO A 162 0.34 20.14 10.87
N SER A 163 1.20 19.42 10.15
CA SER A 163 0.89 18.25 9.34
C SER A 163 1.96 17.20 9.67
N PRO A 164 1.61 15.96 10.06
CA PRO A 164 0.46 15.15 9.61
C PRO A 164 -0.60 14.84 10.67
N MET A 165 -1.74 14.29 10.23
CA MET A 165 -2.80 13.78 11.09
C MET A 165 -2.36 12.47 11.78
N THR A 166 -2.50 12.40 13.09
CA THR A 166 -2.21 11.17 13.85
C THR A 166 -3.36 10.16 13.68
N VAL A 167 -3.02 8.96 13.22
CA VAL A 167 -3.93 7.80 13.15
C VAL A 167 -3.99 7.07 14.48
N GLY A 168 -2.84 6.93 15.15
CA GLY A 168 -2.75 6.27 16.47
C GLY A 168 -1.32 5.96 16.92
N ILE A 169 -1.19 5.13 17.95
CA ILE A 169 0.07 4.82 18.64
C ILE A 169 0.28 3.31 18.70
N GLY A 170 1.34 2.80 18.08
CA GLY A 170 1.77 1.39 18.18
C GLY A 170 2.93 1.20 19.16
N ASN A 171 3.26 -0.06 19.45
CA ASN A 171 4.35 -0.42 20.37
C ASN A 171 5.29 -1.47 19.76
N ARG A 172 6.60 -1.20 19.72
CA ARG A 172 7.61 -2.15 19.24
C ARG A 172 7.95 -3.21 20.29
N LYS A 173 8.57 -4.30 19.83
CA LYS A 173 9.22 -5.28 20.70
C LYS A 173 10.34 -4.57 21.47
N GLY A 174 10.15 -4.41 22.78
CA GLY A 174 11.05 -3.63 23.65
C GLY A 174 10.35 -2.51 24.42
N GLY A 175 9.07 -2.23 24.13
CA GLY A 175 8.25 -1.27 24.87
C GLY A 175 8.34 0.17 24.35
N GLU A 176 9.06 0.40 23.26
CA GLU A 176 9.08 1.71 22.60
C GLU A 176 7.77 1.97 21.84
N SER A 177 7.15 3.12 22.10
CA SER A 177 5.98 3.55 21.36
C SER A 177 6.38 4.30 20.09
N PHE A 178 5.55 4.18 19.05
CA PHE A 178 5.67 4.95 17.81
C PHE A 178 4.31 5.48 17.39
N TYR A 179 4.31 6.58 16.65
CA TYR A 179 3.14 7.31 16.19
C TYR A 179 2.91 7.02 14.72
N VAL A 180 1.71 6.55 14.37
CA VAL A 180 1.29 6.37 12.99
C VAL A 180 0.59 7.64 12.54
N ARG A 181 1.05 8.20 11.43
CA ARG A 181 0.57 9.48 10.92
C ARG A 181 0.33 9.41 9.43
N TYR A 182 -0.56 10.27 8.92
CA TYR A 182 -0.77 10.42 7.49
C TYR A 182 -0.90 11.87 7.03
N GLU A 183 -0.39 12.11 5.83
CA GLU A 183 -0.66 13.30 5.04
C GLU A 183 -1.69 12.94 3.97
N ASP A 184 -2.61 13.85 3.71
CA ASP A 184 -3.62 13.72 2.67
C ASP A 184 -3.50 14.91 1.71
N THR A 185 -3.37 14.61 0.42
CA THR A 185 -3.39 15.61 -0.64
C THR A 185 -4.35 15.18 -1.73
N ILE A 186 -5.33 16.01 -2.04
CA ILE A 186 -6.19 15.78 -3.21
C ILE A 186 -5.36 16.04 -4.47
N VAL A 187 -5.21 15.01 -5.30
CA VAL A 187 -4.36 15.02 -6.51
C VAL A 187 -5.15 15.17 -7.80
N THR A 188 -6.48 15.12 -7.74
CA THR A 188 -7.36 15.46 -8.86
C THR A 188 -8.20 16.68 -8.55
N THR A 189 -8.13 17.68 -9.42
CA THR A 189 -9.06 18.79 -9.47
C THR A 189 -9.76 18.79 -10.84
N ALA A 190 -11.09 18.79 -10.80
CA ALA A 190 -12.09 19.02 -11.85
C ALA A 190 -11.76 18.58 -13.30
N LYS A 191 -12.60 17.72 -13.87
CA LYS A 191 -12.92 17.85 -15.29
C LYS A 191 -13.44 19.28 -15.51
N ALA A 192 -12.65 20.11 -16.20
CA ALA A 192 -13.19 21.28 -16.87
C ALA A 192 -14.34 20.81 -17.78
N GLY A 193 -15.45 21.55 -17.72
CA GLY A 193 -16.72 21.19 -18.36
C GLY A 193 -16.67 21.10 -19.89
#